data_AF-A0A1X0DUF8-F1
#
_entry.id   AF-A0A1X0DUF8-F1
#
_cell.length_a   1.000
_cell.length_b   1.000
_cell.length_c   1.000
_cell.angle_alpha   90.00
_cell.angle_beta   90.00
_cell.angle_gamma   90.00
#
_symmetry.space_group_name_H-M   'P 1'
#
loop_
_entity.id
_entity.type
_entity.pdbx_description
1 polymer ?
#
loop_
_entity_poly.entity_id
_entity_poly.type
_entity_poly.pdbx_seq_one_letter_code
_entity_poly.pdbx_strand_id
1 'polypeptide(L)'
;MNAAPSQLGRPAGATGEQTRARILTAAMRCVAEVGYSRATIREIAKAADMTSGSLYHYFPNKSELLKATVGEIDEIASPRLRSAAARAHDVADRLEAVLDESAQLMRDYPYLAAFDRAMRAESAAHLRDGRPRYPGLIALRDIITDIVEDARSRGALPPDTNPRAAVNAIYALTRGLTEQAANLAPAAYAATLGSAKELIRGTLFAPQASRPPSTATAD
;
A
#
# COMPACT_ATOMS: atom_id res chain seq x y z
N MET A 1 -13.13 57.81 14.00
CA MET A 1 -11.99 57.09 14.63
C MET A 1 -12.57 56.29 15.80
N ASN A 2 -12.31 55.01 16.08
CA ASN A 2 -11.58 53.90 15.43
C ASN A 2 -12.20 52.59 15.97
N ALA A 3 -12.14 51.40 15.34
CA ALA A 3 -11.70 50.97 14.01
C ALA A 3 -12.39 49.61 13.68
N ALA A 4 -12.19 49.05 12.48
CA ALA A 4 -12.71 47.72 12.12
C ALA A 4 -11.74 46.59 12.55
N PRO A 5 -12.23 45.42 13.00
CA PRO A 5 -11.36 44.28 13.33
C PRO A 5 -10.68 43.73 12.08
N SER A 6 -9.36 43.62 12.14
CA SER A 6 -8.51 43.17 11.04
C SER A 6 -8.77 41.71 10.67
N GLN A 7 -8.84 41.43 9.37
CA GLN A 7 -8.76 40.07 8.87
C GLN A 7 -7.39 39.48 9.22
N LEU A 8 -7.37 38.52 10.15
CA LEU A 8 -6.20 37.72 10.46
C LEU A 8 -5.87 36.84 9.24
N GLY A 9 -4.85 37.26 8.48
CA GLY A 9 -4.32 36.47 7.37
C GLY A 9 -3.86 35.09 7.84
N ARG A 10 -4.28 34.03 7.13
CA ARG A 10 -3.85 32.66 7.43
C ARG A 10 -2.31 32.54 7.30
N PRO A 11 -1.63 31.82 8.19
CA PRO A 11 -0.18 31.64 8.12
C PRO A 11 0.21 30.82 6.89
N ALA A 12 1.05 31.39 6.03
CA ALA A 12 1.35 30.90 4.68
C ALA A 12 2.12 29.56 4.60
N GLY A 13 2.49 28.96 5.74
CA GLY A 13 3.15 27.65 5.80
C GLY A 13 2.19 26.46 6.04
N ALA A 14 1.03 26.68 6.66
CA ALA A 14 0.05 25.61 6.93
C ALA A 14 -0.87 25.31 5.73
N THR A 15 -0.72 26.06 4.63
CA THR A 15 -1.80 26.28 3.65
C THR A 15 -1.72 25.46 2.37
N GLY A 16 -0.52 25.02 1.96
CA GLY A 16 -0.31 24.30 0.68
C GLY A 16 -0.32 22.79 0.84
N GLU A 17 0.63 22.25 1.60
CA GLU A 17 0.85 20.81 1.76
C GLU A 17 -0.33 20.10 2.45
N GLN A 18 -0.88 20.69 3.52
CA GLN A 18 -2.08 20.16 4.18
C GLN A 18 -3.29 20.09 3.24
N THR A 19 -3.42 21.08 2.34
CA THR A 19 -4.45 21.10 1.30
C THR A 19 -4.18 20.01 0.26
N ARG A 20 -2.93 19.82 -0.16
CA ARG A 20 -2.53 18.73 -1.07
C ARG A 20 -2.84 17.35 -0.45
N ALA A 21 -2.43 17.09 0.79
CA ALA A 21 -2.69 15.83 1.50
C ALA A 21 -4.20 15.54 1.65
N ARG A 22 -5.02 16.57 1.92
CA ARG A 22 -6.49 16.47 1.89
C ARG A 22 -7.03 16.07 0.51
N ILE A 23 -6.55 16.69 -0.57
CA ILE A 23 -6.96 16.36 -1.94
C ILE A 23 -6.61 14.90 -2.26
N LEU A 24 -5.40 14.44 -1.93
CA LEU A 24 -4.96 13.07 -2.22
C LEU A 24 -5.74 12.04 -1.38
N THR A 25 -6.02 12.35 -0.11
CA THR A 25 -6.89 11.52 0.74
C THR A 25 -8.31 11.41 0.18
N ALA A 26 -8.89 12.53 -0.29
CA ALA A 26 -10.19 12.55 -0.95
C ALA A 26 -10.19 11.77 -2.27
N ALA A 27 -9.12 11.88 -3.07
CA ALA A 27 -8.96 11.13 -4.31
C ALA A 27 -8.88 9.62 -4.06
N MET A 28 -8.08 9.20 -3.06
CA MET A 28 -7.96 7.81 -2.63
C MET A 28 -9.32 7.25 -2.22
N ARG A 29 -10.04 7.98 -1.37
CA ARG A 29 -11.39 7.64 -0.92
C ARG A 29 -12.38 7.51 -2.08
N CYS A 30 -12.51 8.51 -2.95
CA CYS A 30 -13.47 8.45 -4.05
C CYS A 30 -13.20 7.29 -5.01
N VAL A 31 -11.92 7.02 -5.35
CA VAL A 31 -11.57 5.88 -6.20
C VAL A 31 -11.77 4.54 -5.49
N ALA A 32 -11.58 4.46 -4.16
CA ALA A 32 -11.92 3.29 -3.37
C ALA A 32 -13.44 3.01 -3.33
N GLU A 33 -14.26 4.05 -3.20
CA GLU A 33 -15.72 3.94 -3.09
C GLU A 33 -16.41 3.65 -4.44
N VAL A 34 -16.05 4.37 -5.51
CA VAL A 34 -16.74 4.25 -6.82
C VAL A 34 -15.89 3.66 -7.95
N GLY A 35 -14.60 3.40 -7.73
CA GLY A 35 -13.67 2.92 -8.75
C GLY A 35 -13.07 4.05 -9.62
N TYR A 36 -11.96 3.76 -10.32
CA TYR A 36 -11.25 4.77 -11.12
C TYR A 36 -12.19 5.45 -12.11
N SER A 37 -12.80 4.72 -13.05
CA SER A 37 -13.60 5.32 -14.13
C SER A 37 -14.65 6.32 -13.63
N ARG A 38 -15.39 5.99 -12.57
CA ARG A 38 -16.50 6.81 -12.06
C ARG A 38 -16.07 8.00 -11.20
N ALA A 39 -14.94 7.94 -10.48
CA ALA A 39 -14.53 9.04 -9.61
C ALA A 39 -14.20 10.32 -10.41
N THR A 40 -15.03 11.37 -10.29
CA THR A 40 -14.83 12.63 -11.03
C THR A 40 -14.03 13.66 -10.23
N ILE A 41 -13.37 14.59 -10.94
CA ILE A 41 -12.71 15.76 -10.31
C ILE A 41 -13.70 16.55 -9.44
N ARG A 42 -14.98 16.64 -9.84
CA ARG A 42 -16.01 17.36 -9.11
C ARG A 42 -16.34 16.68 -7.76
N GLU A 43 -16.44 15.35 -7.74
CA GLU A 43 -16.68 14.60 -6.51
C GLU A 43 -15.47 14.64 -5.58
N ILE A 44 -14.25 14.53 -6.13
CA ILE A 44 -13.02 14.63 -5.34
C ILE A 44 -12.85 16.03 -4.75
N ALA A 45 -13.10 17.09 -5.52
CA ALA A 45 -13.08 18.47 -5.02
C ALA A 45 -14.10 18.68 -3.89
N LYS A 46 -15.33 18.15 -4.06
CA LYS A 46 -16.35 18.18 -3.00
C LYS A 46 -15.92 17.41 -1.75
N ALA A 47 -15.33 16.22 -1.91
CA ALA A 47 -14.83 15.41 -0.79
C ALA A 47 -13.60 16.03 -0.10
N ALA A 48 -12.82 16.83 -0.82
CA ALA A 48 -11.70 17.62 -0.30
C ALA A 48 -12.12 18.98 0.29
N ASP A 49 -13.42 19.32 0.30
CA ASP A 49 -13.97 20.62 0.70
C ASP A 49 -13.37 21.80 -0.08
N MET A 50 -13.49 21.76 -1.42
CA MET A 50 -13.07 22.83 -2.32
C MET A 50 -13.82 22.82 -3.67
N THR A 51 -13.61 23.85 -4.49
CA THR A 51 -14.15 23.92 -5.85
C THR A 51 -13.29 23.13 -6.84
N SER A 52 -13.87 22.66 -7.94
CA SER A 52 -13.09 22.02 -9.03
C SER A 52 -12.00 22.95 -9.59
N GLY A 53 -12.27 24.25 -9.69
CA GLY A 53 -11.27 25.25 -10.12
C GLY A 53 -10.09 25.34 -9.16
N SER A 54 -10.37 25.34 -7.85
CA SER A 54 -9.34 25.28 -6.80
C SER A 54 -8.49 24.02 -6.93
N LEU A 55 -9.10 22.86 -7.18
CA LEU A 55 -8.37 21.60 -7.37
C LEU A 55 -7.49 21.63 -8.63
N TYR A 56 -7.96 22.21 -9.74
CA TYR A 56 -7.18 22.34 -10.97
C TYR A 56 -5.89 23.17 -10.82
N HIS A 57 -5.80 24.06 -9.82
CA HIS A 57 -4.54 24.74 -9.49
C HIS A 57 -3.49 23.81 -8.85
N TYR A 58 -3.89 22.70 -8.24
CA TYR A 58 -2.97 21.69 -7.69
C TYR A 58 -2.69 20.56 -8.69
N PHE A 59 -3.70 20.12 -9.43
CA PHE A 59 -3.58 18.99 -10.37
C PHE A 59 -4.29 19.29 -11.69
N PRO A 60 -3.58 19.35 -12.83
CA PRO A 60 -4.15 19.79 -14.11
C PRO A 60 -5.19 18.81 -14.67
N ASN A 61 -5.17 17.54 -14.24
CA ASN A 61 -6.14 16.53 -14.63
C ASN A 61 -6.17 15.36 -13.62
N LYS A 62 -7.16 14.47 -13.78
CA LYS A 62 -7.38 13.29 -12.94
C LYS A 62 -6.22 12.28 -12.96
N SER A 63 -5.51 12.14 -14.08
CA SER A 63 -4.37 11.21 -14.19
C SER A 63 -3.21 11.66 -13.30
N GLU A 64 -2.83 12.95 -13.36
CA GLU A 64 -1.76 13.48 -12.51
C GLU A 64 -2.17 13.52 -11.03
N LEU A 65 -3.44 13.81 -10.72
CA LEU A 65 -3.97 13.69 -9.36
C LEU A 65 -3.81 12.27 -8.79
N LEU A 66 -4.20 11.25 -9.56
CA LEU A 66 -4.17 9.86 -9.09
C LEU A 66 -2.74 9.30 -9.06
N LYS A 67 -1.88 9.72 -10.00
CA LYS A 67 -0.44 9.45 -9.95
C LYS A 67 0.21 10.06 -8.70
N ALA A 68 -0.13 11.31 -8.34
CA ALA A 68 0.32 11.92 -7.09
C ALA A 68 -0.24 11.22 -5.85
N THR A 69 -1.49 10.72 -5.91
CA THR A 69 -2.10 9.92 -4.84
C THR A 69 -1.32 8.63 -4.62
N VAL A 70 -0.87 7.96 -5.69
CA VAL A 70 -0.01 6.77 -5.59
C VAL A 70 1.37 7.10 -5.01
N GLY A 71 1.98 8.21 -5.43
CA GLY A 71 3.26 8.68 -4.89
C GLY A 71 3.21 8.91 -3.38
N GLU A 72 2.18 9.60 -2.90
CA GLU A 72 1.96 9.84 -1.45
C GLU A 72 1.84 8.53 -0.65
N ILE A 73 1.14 7.53 -1.20
CA ILE A 73 1.02 6.22 -0.57
C ILE A 73 2.39 5.53 -0.49
N ASP A 74 3.20 5.56 -1.55
CA ASP A 74 4.55 4.98 -1.54
C ASP A 74 5.50 5.77 -0.61
N GLU A 75 5.38 7.09 -0.51
CA GLU A 75 6.13 7.92 0.46
C GLU A 75 5.81 7.56 1.91
N ILE A 76 4.56 7.21 2.22
CA ILE A 76 4.13 6.71 3.54
C ILE A 76 4.59 5.26 3.77
N ALA A 77 4.41 4.39 2.77
CA ALA A 77 4.63 2.95 2.91
C ALA A 77 6.13 2.58 2.91
N SER A 78 6.94 3.19 2.04
CA SER A 78 8.37 2.89 1.86
C SER A 78 9.18 2.91 3.17
N PRO A 79 9.20 3.99 3.97
CA PRO A 79 10.00 4.03 5.20
C PRO A 79 9.53 3.00 6.24
N ARG A 80 8.20 2.77 6.34
CA ARG A 80 7.61 1.79 7.26
C ARG A 80 7.99 0.36 6.88
N LEU A 81 7.77 -0.03 5.62
CA LEU A 81 8.12 -1.34 5.09
C LEU A 81 9.65 -1.60 5.13
N ARG A 82 10.48 -0.58 4.85
CA ARG A 82 11.96 -0.69 4.97
C ARG A 82 12.40 -0.87 6.42
N SER A 83 11.81 -0.13 7.35
CA SER A 83 12.05 -0.31 8.78
C SER A 83 11.64 -1.72 9.24
N ALA A 84 10.50 -2.23 8.78
CA ALA A 84 10.07 -3.61 9.05
C ALA A 84 11.06 -4.66 8.52
N ALA A 85 11.49 -4.52 7.26
CA ALA A 85 12.49 -5.38 6.64
C ALA A 85 13.90 -5.31 7.27
N ALA A 86 14.20 -4.26 8.06
CA ALA A 86 15.47 -4.07 8.75
C ALA A 86 15.48 -4.63 10.18
N ARG A 87 14.30 -4.95 10.76
CA ARG A 87 14.16 -5.50 12.12
C ARG A 87 14.56 -6.99 12.25
N ALA A 88 14.85 -7.68 11.15
CA ALA A 88 15.16 -9.09 11.11
C ALA A 88 16.38 -9.39 10.21
N HIS A 89 17.04 -10.53 10.44
CA HIS A 89 18.27 -10.91 9.75
C HIS A 89 18.07 -12.02 8.70
N ASP A 90 17.17 -12.97 8.99
CA ASP A 90 16.80 -14.05 8.09
C ASP A 90 15.83 -13.58 6.98
N VAL A 91 15.86 -14.28 5.85
CA VAL A 91 15.05 -13.97 4.66
C VAL A 91 13.55 -14.11 4.96
N ALA A 92 13.14 -15.20 5.61
CA ALA A 92 11.73 -15.44 5.91
C ALA A 92 11.22 -14.43 6.95
N ASP A 93 11.96 -14.22 8.05
CA ASP A 93 11.58 -13.26 9.10
C ASP A 93 11.41 -11.83 8.54
N ARG A 94 12.29 -11.39 7.61
CA ARG A 94 12.18 -10.08 6.96
C ARG A 94 10.96 -9.98 6.06
N LEU A 95 10.63 -11.04 5.31
CA LEU A 95 9.42 -11.08 4.49
C LEU A 95 8.15 -11.06 5.36
N GLU A 96 8.12 -11.82 6.45
CA GLU A 96 7.00 -11.82 7.39
C GLU A 96 6.78 -10.44 8.03
N ALA A 97 7.85 -9.76 8.44
CA ALA A 97 7.78 -8.40 8.96
C ALA A 97 7.22 -7.40 7.93
N VAL A 98 7.58 -7.55 6.65
CA VAL A 98 7.00 -6.75 5.54
C VAL A 98 5.52 -7.06 5.34
N LEU A 99 5.10 -8.33 5.45
CA LEU A 99 3.68 -8.70 5.38
C LEU A 99 2.87 -8.11 6.54
N ASP A 100 3.40 -8.14 7.77
CA ASP A 100 2.76 -7.56 8.96
C ASP A 100 2.62 -6.04 8.86
N GLU A 101 3.67 -5.36 8.41
CA GLU A 101 3.64 -3.90 8.22
C GLU A 101 2.70 -3.49 7.08
N SER A 102 2.65 -4.27 5.99
CA SER A 102 1.64 -4.11 4.93
C SER A 102 0.21 -4.29 5.48
N ALA A 103 0.00 -5.29 6.33
CA ALA A 103 -1.27 -5.51 7.02
C ALA A 103 -1.64 -4.36 7.99
N GLN A 104 -0.66 -3.75 8.66
CA GLN A 104 -0.88 -2.57 9.51
C GLN A 104 -1.20 -1.33 8.67
N LEU A 105 -0.48 -1.08 7.58
CA LEU A 105 -0.77 0.01 6.64
C LEU A 105 -2.23 -0.04 6.13
N MET A 106 -2.75 -1.23 5.82
CA MET A 106 -4.15 -1.38 5.39
C MET A 106 -5.18 -1.16 6.52
N ARG A 107 -4.79 -1.30 7.80
CA ARG A 107 -5.63 -0.92 8.95
C ARG A 107 -5.60 0.59 9.19
N ASP A 108 -4.43 1.20 9.10
CA ASP A 108 -4.23 2.64 9.31
C ASP A 108 -4.88 3.48 8.19
N TYR A 109 -4.86 2.96 6.95
CA TYR A 109 -5.39 3.61 5.75
C TYR A 109 -6.50 2.74 5.12
N PRO A 110 -7.75 2.78 5.64
CA PRO A 110 -8.80 1.83 5.25
C PRO A 110 -9.22 1.89 3.77
N TYR A 111 -8.97 3.02 3.08
CA TYR A 111 -9.21 3.15 1.64
C TYR A 111 -8.13 2.52 0.77
N LEU A 112 -6.94 2.22 1.31
CA LEU A 112 -5.75 1.81 0.55
C LEU A 112 -5.99 0.55 -0.29
N ALA A 113 -6.51 -0.52 0.32
CA ALA A 113 -6.70 -1.80 -0.36
C ALA A 113 -7.79 -1.71 -1.47
N ALA A 114 -8.86 -0.97 -1.23
CA ALA A 114 -9.93 -0.75 -2.21
C ALA A 114 -9.50 0.19 -3.35
N PHE A 115 -8.75 1.25 -3.04
CA PHE A 115 -8.13 2.15 -4.01
C PHE A 115 -7.18 1.38 -4.95
N ASP A 116 -6.24 0.63 -4.37
CA ASP A 116 -5.25 -0.16 -5.10
C ASP A 116 -5.93 -1.18 -6.02
N ARG A 117 -6.95 -1.90 -5.53
CA ARG A 117 -7.80 -2.79 -6.35
C ARG A 117 -8.43 -2.06 -7.53
N ALA A 118 -9.04 -0.90 -7.29
CA ALA A 118 -9.71 -0.11 -8.34
C ALA A 118 -8.73 0.38 -9.41
N MET A 119 -7.56 0.87 -9.01
CA MET A 119 -6.48 1.32 -9.91
C MET A 119 -5.93 0.16 -10.75
N ARG A 120 -5.81 -1.06 -10.19
CA ARG A 120 -5.38 -2.26 -10.92
C ARG A 120 -6.44 -2.72 -11.93
N ALA A 121 -7.71 -2.76 -11.55
CA ALA A 121 -8.81 -3.19 -12.44
C ALA A 121 -8.90 -2.31 -13.68
N GLU A 122 -8.81 -0.99 -13.51
CA GLU A 122 -8.76 -0.02 -14.61
C GLU A 122 -7.50 -0.20 -15.48
N SER A 123 -6.33 -0.40 -14.86
CA SER A 123 -5.09 -0.61 -15.61
C SER A 123 -5.11 -1.88 -16.45
N ALA A 124 -5.77 -2.94 -15.98
CA ALA A 124 -5.96 -4.18 -16.74
C ALA A 124 -6.87 -3.97 -17.97
N ALA A 125 -7.90 -3.14 -17.87
CA ALA A 125 -8.73 -2.75 -19.01
C ALA A 125 -7.92 -1.95 -20.05
N HIS A 126 -7.11 -1.00 -19.58
CA HIS A 126 -6.26 -0.15 -20.44
C HIS A 126 -5.02 -0.83 -21.04
N LEU A 127 -4.73 -2.10 -20.73
CA LEU A 127 -3.67 -2.86 -21.43
C LEU A 127 -3.92 -2.97 -22.94
N ARG A 128 -5.17 -2.74 -23.38
CA ARG A 128 -5.57 -2.67 -24.80
C ARG A 128 -5.24 -1.33 -25.47
N ASP A 129 -5.04 -0.27 -24.68
CA ASP A 129 -4.94 1.13 -25.15
C ASP A 129 -3.52 1.72 -24.98
N GLY A 130 -2.53 0.90 -24.59
CA GLY A 130 -1.13 1.31 -24.47
C GLY A 130 -0.81 2.31 -23.34
N ARG A 131 -1.75 2.56 -22.42
CA ARG A 131 -1.54 3.49 -21.30
C ARG A 131 -0.60 2.90 -20.23
N PRO A 132 0.14 3.74 -19.47
CA PRO A 132 1.00 3.28 -18.38
C PRO A 132 0.21 2.45 -17.35
N ARG A 133 0.72 1.25 -17.05
CA ARG A 133 0.14 0.35 -16.04
C ARG A 133 0.36 0.92 -14.64
N TYR A 134 -0.68 0.95 -13.80
CA TYR A 134 -0.52 1.18 -12.36
C TYR A 134 0.41 0.10 -11.76
N PRO A 135 1.57 0.46 -11.18
CA PRO A 135 2.55 -0.53 -10.70
C PRO A 135 2.10 -1.24 -9.41
N GLY A 136 1.13 -0.67 -8.68
CA GLY A 136 0.89 -0.98 -7.27
C GLY A 136 1.78 -0.11 -6.37
N LEU A 137 1.96 -0.53 -5.12
CA LEU A 137 3.01 -0.02 -4.23
C LEU A 137 4.39 -0.38 -4.82
N ILE A 138 5.11 0.60 -5.35
CA ILE A 138 6.44 0.39 -5.92
C ILE A 138 7.39 -0.06 -4.81
N ALA A 139 7.32 0.62 -3.66
CA ALA A 139 8.20 0.38 -2.52
C ALA A 139 8.16 -1.08 -2.05
N LEU A 140 6.99 -1.72 -2.06
CA LEU A 140 6.84 -3.12 -1.66
C LEU A 140 7.63 -4.06 -2.56
N ARG A 141 7.60 -3.85 -3.88
CA ARG A 141 8.34 -4.70 -4.84
C ARG A 141 9.84 -4.49 -4.71
N ASP A 142 10.27 -3.25 -4.54
CA ASP A 142 11.69 -2.92 -4.37
C ASP A 142 12.24 -3.57 -3.11
N ILE A 143 11.52 -3.50 -1.98
CA ILE A 143 11.92 -4.10 -0.70
C ILE A 143 11.99 -5.63 -0.79
N ILE A 144 11.03 -6.29 -1.46
CA ILE A 144 11.10 -7.74 -1.72
C ILE A 144 12.33 -8.07 -2.58
N THR A 145 12.66 -7.22 -3.55
CA THR A 145 13.86 -7.39 -4.40
C THR A 145 15.14 -7.23 -3.57
N ASP A 146 15.23 -6.18 -2.75
CA ASP A 146 16.35 -5.92 -1.83
C ASP A 146 16.57 -7.10 -0.87
N ILE A 147 15.50 -7.68 -0.30
CA ILE A 147 15.57 -8.84 0.60
C ILE A 147 16.12 -10.08 -0.14
N VAL A 148 15.63 -10.37 -1.35
CA VAL A 148 16.01 -11.57 -2.11
C VAL A 148 17.43 -11.45 -2.70
N GLU A 149 17.84 -10.26 -3.16
CA GLU A 149 19.20 -10.04 -3.65
C GLU A 149 20.24 -10.05 -2.52
N ASP A 150 19.89 -9.56 -1.33
CA ASP A 150 20.73 -9.70 -0.13
C ASP A 150 20.76 -11.15 0.40
N ALA A 151 19.67 -11.91 0.28
CA ALA A 151 19.71 -13.35 0.54
C ALA A 151 20.66 -14.07 -0.42
N ARG A 152 20.65 -13.71 -1.70
CA ARG A 152 21.54 -14.26 -2.73
C ARG A 152 23.01 -13.91 -2.46
N SER A 153 23.31 -12.66 -2.13
CA SER A 153 24.69 -12.22 -1.88
C SER A 153 25.30 -12.90 -0.65
N ARG A 154 24.49 -13.21 0.37
CA ARG A 154 24.87 -13.94 1.57
C ARG A 154 24.85 -15.47 1.42
N GLY A 155 24.51 -16.01 0.25
CA GLY A 155 24.42 -17.46 0.02
C GLY A 155 23.27 -18.15 0.76
N ALA A 156 22.26 -17.40 1.21
CA ALA A 156 21.11 -17.91 1.96
C ALA A 156 19.96 -18.43 1.07
N LEU A 157 20.06 -18.28 -0.26
CA LEU A 157 19.14 -18.92 -1.20
C LEU A 157 19.64 -20.31 -1.63
N PRO A 158 18.77 -21.33 -1.76
CA PRO A 158 19.13 -22.61 -2.37
C PRO A 158 19.72 -22.43 -3.78
N PRO A 159 20.72 -23.23 -4.21
CA PRO A 159 21.47 -22.99 -5.45
C PRO A 159 20.63 -22.84 -6.73
N ASP A 160 19.54 -23.60 -6.85
CA ASP A 160 18.66 -23.59 -8.02
C ASP A 160 17.58 -22.49 -7.98
N THR A 161 17.59 -21.64 -6.94
CA THR A 161 16.59 -20.58 -6.76
C THR A 161 16.82 -19.45 -7.76
N ASN A 162 15.91 -19.27 -8.71
CA ASN A 162 15.89 -18.10 -9.57
C ASN A 162 15.41 -16.86 -8.77
N PRO A 163 16.26 -15.85 -8.50
CA PRO A 163 15.92 -14.73 -7.61
C PRO A 163 14.73 -13.92 -8.14
N ARG A 164 14.71 -13.66 -9.44
CA ARG A 164 13.62 -12.93 -10.12
C ARG A 164 12.29 -13.70 -10.06
N ALA A 165 12.33 -15.03 -10.12
CA ALA A 165 11.13 -15.86 -9.95
C ALA A 165 10.63 -15.81 -8.49
N ALA A 166 11.53 -15.88 -7.52
CA ALA A 166 11.19 -15.74 -6.10
C ALA A 166 10.55 -14.37 -5.80
N VAL A 167 11.14 -13.26 -6.25
CA VAL A 167 10.57 -11.91 -6.13
C VAL A 167 9.17 -11.84 -6.75
N ASN A 168 8.98 -12.39 -7.95
CA ASN A 168 7.67 -12.40 -8.61
C ASN A 168 6.62 -13.22 -7.83
N ALA A 169 7.00 -14.37 -7.26
CA ALA A 169 6.10 -15.21 -6.46
C ALA A 169 5.71 -14.55 -5.13
N ILE A 170 6.69 -14.00 -4.41
CA ILE A 170 6.47 -13.29 -3.15
C ILE A 170 5.61 -12.03 -3.38
N TYR A 171 5.91 -11.24 -4.41
CA TYR A 171 5.08 -10.07 -4.77
C TYR A 171 3.66 -10.46 -5.18
N ALA A 172 3.47 -11.60 -5.87
CA ALA A 172 2.14 -12.10 -6.21
C ALA A 172 1.35 -12.53 -4.96
N LEU A 173 2.01 -13.16 -3.97
CA LEU A 173 1.42 -13.52 -2.68
C LEU A 173 1.01 -12.26 -1.90
N THR A 174 1.91 -11.27 -1.75
CA THR A 174 1.59 -10.04 -1.02
C THR A 174 0.48 -9.24 -1.69
N ARG A 175 0.48 -9.15 -3.03
CA ARG A 175 -0.62 -8.56 -3.80
C ARG A 175 -1.96 -9.28 -3.53
N GLY A 176 -1.93 -10.61 -3.47
CA GLY A 176 -3.10 -11.41 -3.11
C GLY A 176 -3.63 -11.07 -1.72
N LEU A 177 -2.75 -10.91 -0.73
CA LEU A 177 -3.12 -10.47 0.62
C LEU A 177 -3.74 -9.06 0.63
N THR A 178 -3.18 -8.10 -0.12
CA THR A 178 -3.80 -6.76 -0.26
C THR A 178 -5.21 -6.84 -0.85
N GLU A 179 -5.43 -7.71 -1.83
CA GLU A 179 -6.74 -7.96 -2.41
C GLU A 179 -7.70 -8.62 -1.41
N GLN A 180 -7.24 -9.58 -0.60
CA GLN A 180 -8.04 -10.21 0.45
C GLN A 180 -8.41 -9.24 1.59
N ALA A 181 -7.53 -8.29 1.95
CA ALA A 181 -7.80 -7.30 2.99
C ALA A 181 -9.04 -6.43 2.70
N ALA A 182 -9.37 -6.22 1.42
CA ALA A 182 -10.58 -5.50 1.00
C ALA A 182 -11.86 -6.35 0.94
N ASN A 183 -11.77 -7.67 1.11
CA ASN A 183 -12.90 -8.61 0.92
C ASN A 183 -13.19 -9.49 2.15
N LEU A 184 -12.22 -9.72 3.03
CA LEU A 184 -12.35 -10.59 4.20
C LEU A 184 -12.64 -9.80 5.50
N ALA A 185 -13.38 -10.42 6.41
CA ALA A 185 -13.49 -9.95 7.78
C ALA A 185 -12.11 -9.98 8.50
N PRO A 186 -11.83 -9.10 9.47
CA PRO A 186 -10.50 -8.96 10.07
C PRO A 186 -9.88 -10.26 10.60
N ALA A 187 -10.67 -11.12 11.25
CA ALA A 187 -10.20 -12.41 11.75
C ALA A 187 -9.83 -13.40 10.62
N ALA A 188 -10.63 -13.46 9.55
CA ALA A 188 -10.36 -14.29 8.38
C ALA A 188 -9.12 -13.79 7.61
N TYR A 189 -8.95 -12.46 7.50
CA TYR A 189 -7.74 -11.86 6.95
C TYR A 189 -6.50 -12.20 7.79
N ALA A 190 -6.56 -12.09 9.12
CA ALA A 190 -5.46 -12.45 10.01
C ALA A 190 -5.07 -13.94 9.89
N ALA A 191 -6.04 -14.85 9.79
CA ALA A 191 -5.78 -16.26 9.53
C ALA A 191 -5.11 -16.49 8.15
N THR A 192 -5.59 -15.80 7.11
CA THR A 192 -5.02 -15.86 5.75
C THR A 192 -3.57 -15.35 5.70
N LEU A 193 -3.28 -14.27 6.44
CA LEU A 193 -1.94 -13.74 6.63
C LEU A 193 -1.04 -14.78 7.34
N GLY A 194 -1.53 -15.44 8.39
CA GLY A 194 -0.82 -16.54 9.05
C GLY A 194 -0.43 -17.67 8.09
N SER A 195 -1.38 -18.18 7.29
CA SER A 195 -1.10 -19.20 6.29
C SER A 195 -0.13 -18.74 5.19
N ALA A 196 -0.12 -17.46 4.83
CA ALA A 196 0.84 -16.89 3.89
C ALA A 196 2.28 -16.85 4.45
N LYS A 197 2.45 -16.60 5.76
CA LYS A 197 3.74 -16.74 6.44
C LYS A 197 4.21 -18.19 6.47
N GLU A 198 3.31 -19.12 6.79
CA GLU A 198 3.58 -20.56 6.75
C GLU A 198 3.96 -21.05 5.34
N LEU A 199 3.44 -20.44 4.28
CA LEU A 199 3.90 -20.69 2.90
C LEU A 199 5.33 -20.20 2.66
N ILE A 200 5.68 -19.00 3.15
CA ILE A 200 7.03 -18.43 3.02
C ILE A 200 8.07 -19.28 3.75
N ARG A 201 7.76 -19.81 4.94
CA ARG A 201 8.62 -20.76 5.67
C ARG A 201 8.61 -22.19 5.10
N GLY A 202 7.73 -22.49 4.14
CA GLY A 202 7.53 -23.86 3.63
C GLY A 202 6.85 -24.81 4.63
N THR A 203 6.25 -24.29 5.71
CA THR A 203 5.67 -25.09 6.80
C THR A 203 4.17 -25.34 6.68
N LEU A 204 3.43 -24.67 5.77
CA LEU A 204 1.97 -24.80 5.68
C LEU A 204 1.49 -26.25 5.51
N PHE A 205 2.26 -27.07 4.78
CA PHE A 205 1.97 -28.49 4.52
C PHE A 205 2.90 -29.44 5.29
N ALA A 206 3.66 -28.95 6.27
CA ALA A 206 4.54 -29.79 7.08
C ALA A 206 3.72 -30.70 8.02
N PRO A 207 4.12 -31.97 8.22
CA PRO A 207 3.49 -32.84 9.22
C PRO A 207 3.54 -32.21 10.61
N GLN A 208 2.44 -32.31 11.37
CA GLN A 208 2.28 -31.62 12.67
C GLN A 208 3.37 -31.94 13.72
N ALA A 209 4.07 -33.07 13.58
CA ALA A 209 5.14 -33.50 14.48
C ALA A 209 6.35 -32.54 14.56
N SER A 210 6.50 -31.60 13.60
CA SER A 210 7.63 -30.68 13.53
C SER A 210 7.34 -29.26 14.06
N ARG A 211 6.13 -28.99 14.56
CA ARG A 211 5.72 -27.64 15.01
C ARG A 211 6.05 -27.48 16.50
N PRO A 212 6.88 -26.51 16.93
CA PRO A 212 7.13 -26.29 18.35
C PRO A 212 5.81 -25.97 19.07
N PRO A 213 5.60 -26.45 20.30
CA PRO A 213 4.34 -26.25 21.01
C PRO A 213 4.09 -24.76 21.21
N SER A 214 2.92 -24.31 20.77
CA SER A 214 2.44 -22.95 21.03
C SER A 214 2.35 -22.76 22.54
N THR A 215 3.10 -21.81 23.09
CA THR A 215 2.98 -21.38 24.48
C THR A 215 1.70 -20.57 24.65
N ALA A 216 0.56 -21.27 24.66
CA ALA A 216 -0.69 -20.73 25.16
C ALA A 216 -0.54 -20.55 26.67
N THR A 217 -0.36 -19.30 27.09
CA THR A 217 -0.47 -18.91 28.50
C THR A 217 -1.90 -19.22 28.95
N ALA A 218 -2.03 -20.16 29.90
CA ALA A 218 -3.25 -20.32 30.68
C ALA A 218 -3.17 -19.39 31.90
N ASP A 219 -4.34 -18.86 32.30
CA ASP A 219 -4.53 -18.04 33.51
C ASP A 219 -4.16 -18.77 34.81
#